data_AF-A0AAE8M5E2-F1
#
_entry.id   AF-A0AAE8M5E2-F1
#
_cell.length_a   1.000
_cell.length_b   1.000
_cell.length_c   1.000
_cell.angle_alpha   90.00
_cell.angle_beta   90.00
_cell.angle_gamma   90.00
#
_symmetry.space_group_name_H-M   'P 1'
#
loop_
_entity.id
_entity.type
_entity.pdbx_description
1 polymer ?
#
loop_
_entity_poly.entity_id
_entity_poly.type
_entity_poly.pdbx_seq_one_letter_code
_entity_poly.pdbx_strand_id
1 'polypeptide(L)'
;MTEVIRSPSVMKTLPWTDHIAFSIKIRAIQTGLTCLDWLSSSNRISSHAPNIIKTYDTRQHLPVRVFIPSSFPSQSSSTLPTLFTIHGGGFCIGSSQDDDAWNRTFADTHSILVIALNYSKAPAAPFPTGLDDLVALYLAALNDESLPIDRANGGRVAICGFSAGGNLTLGLCQRLLRSEHEGLSACSPRAAISVYGALDLSVSPDFKIRTRQYKADASLGSPRTSTHDTLLGMAPLFDWSYLPSGQDLRDPLVSPGPYAHPEDLPPHVFVIASELDMLANESREFANRLAHQRGSSKHAPDETSMSESGVPCCGRPELGGPGELELDDERFAWHETFPDGSVRWLLVPDVLHGFDSLPMRKRLGGEETMKDGELKTEAYCKLLGDWLLGTVFSSVQTPVIL
;
A
#
# COMPACT_ATOMS: atom_id res chain seq x y z
N MET A 1 -4.25 -32.06 -9.25
CA MET A 1 -5.32 -31.10 -9.59
C MET A 1 -6.00 -30.67 -8.30
N THR A 2 -5.40 -29.77 -7.55
CA THR A 2 -6.07 -29.06 -6.45
C THR A 2 -6.47 -27.72 -7.03
N GLU A 3 -7.75 -27.57 -7.39
CA GLU A 3 -8.33 -26.27 -7.69
C GLU A 3 -7.94 -25.32 -6.55
N VAL A 4 -7.29 -24.20 -6.89
CA VAL A 4 -7.32 -23.02 -6.02
C VAL A 4 -8.81 -22.76 -5.82
N ILE A 5 -9.33 -23.08 -4.63
CA ILE A 5 -10.73 -22.85 -4.28
C ILE A 5 -10.89 -21.34 -4.23
N ARG A 6 -11.08 -20.71 -5.41
CA ARG A 6 -11.51 -19.33 -5.51
C ARG A 6 -12.85 -19.30 -4.80
N SER A 7 -12.97 -18.42 -3.81
CA SER A 7 -14.25 -18.12 -3.17
C SER A 7 -15.29 -17.80 -4.26
N PRO A 8 -16.59 -17.88 -3.99
CA PRO A 8 -17.59 -17.45 -4.96
C PRO A 8 -17.19 -16.08 -5.51
N SER A 9 -17.35 -15.89 -6.81
CA SER A 9 -16.91 -14.67 -7.51
C SER A 9 -17.58 -13.41 -6.98
N VAL A 10 -18.57 -13.52 -6.08
CA VAL A 10 -19.30 -12.41 -5.51
C VAL A 10 -19.31 -12.48 -3.99
N MET A 11 -19.31 -11.31 -3.35
CA MET A 11 -19.49 -11.18 -1.91
C MET A 11 -20.85 -11.73 -1.49
N LYS A 12 -20.85 -12.67 -0.53
CA LYS A 12 -22.08 -13.30 -0.05
C LYS A 12 -22.86 -12.37 0.87
N THR A 13 -24.19 -12.41 0.77
CA THR A 13 -25.06 -11.87 1.83
C THR A 13 -24.88 -12.70 3.10
N LEU A 14 -24.55 -12.03 4.20
CA LEU A 14 -24.51 -12.67 5.52
C LEU A 14 -25.90 -12.67 6.18
N PRO A 15 -26.17 -13.59 7.13
CA PRO A 15 -27.33 -13.51 8.02
C PRO A 15 -27.45 -12.15 8.70
N TRP A 16 -28.68 -11.69 8.93
CA TRP A 16 -28.95 -10.40 9.59
C TRP A 16 -28.32 -10.29 10.99
N THR A 17 -28.15 -11.42 11.69
CA THR A 17 -27.46 -11.48 12.98
C THR A 17 -25.99 -11.08 12.87
N ASP A 18 -25.32 -11.51 11.81
CA ASP A 18 -23.92 -11.18 11.53
C ASP A 18 -23.80 -9.71 11.14
N HIS A 19 -24.77 -9.15 10.41
CA HIS A 19 -24.81 -7.72 10.10
C HIS A 19 -24.83 -6.87 11.37
N ILE A 20 -25.66 -7.25 12.35
CA ILE A 20 -25.72 -6.54 13.64
C ILE A 20 -24.40 -6.71 14.39
N ALA A 21 -23.89 -7.94 14.50
CA ALA A 21 -22.66 -8.23 15.23
C ALA A 21 -21.45 -7.47 14.65
N PHE A 22 -21.28 -7.51 13.34
CA PHE A 22 -20.19 -6.83 12.65
C PHE A 22 -20.36 -5.31 12.70
N SER A 23 -21.58 -4.78 12.52
CA SER A 23 -21.83 -3.34 12.69
C SER A 23 -21.46 -2.85 14.08
N ILE A 24 -21.84 -3.58 15.14
CA ILE A 24 -21.47 -3.23 16.53
C ILE A 24 -19.96 -3.30 16.70
N LYS A 25 -19.33 -4.39 16.25
CA LYS A 25 -17.89 -4.62 16.43
C LYS A 25 -17.05 -3.56 15.73
N ILE A 26 -17.32 -3.25 14.45
CA ILE A 26 -16.54 -2.26 13.71
C ILE A 26 -16.75 -0.85 14.26
N ARG A 27 -17.97 -0.49 14.65
CA ARG A 27 -18.26 0.80 15.29
C ARG A 27 -17.54 0.94 16.63
N ALA A 28 -17.55 -0.11 17.46
CA ALA A 28 -16.82 -0.11 18.73
C ALA A 28 -15.31 0.08 18.51
N ILE A 29 -14.72 -0.59 17.50
CA ILE A 29 -13.31 -0.42 17.14
C ILE A 29 -13.04 1.02 16.67
N GLN A 30 -13.84 1.54 15.73
CA GLN A 30 -13.69 2.91 15.21
C GLN A 30 -13.77 3.94 16.35
N THR A 31 -14.79 3.86 17.20
CA THR A 31 -14.95 4.76 18.35
C THR A 31 -13.78 4.64 19.32
N GLY A 32 -13.33 3.42 19.63
CA GLY A 32 -12.19 3.19 20.51
C GLY A 32 -10.91 3.82 19.97
N LEU A 33 -10.62 3.66 18.68
CA LEU A 33 -9.46 4.27 18.03
C LEU A 33 -9.57 5.81 18.04
N THR A 34 -10.73 6.38 17.70
CA THR A 34 -10.95 7.84 17.78
C THR A 34 -10.74 8.38 19.20
N CYS A 35 -11.21 7.68 20.23
CA CYS A 35 -10.97 8.07 21.62
C CYS A 35 -9.47 8.01 21.98
N LEU A 36 -8.75 6.98 21.52
CA LEU A 36 -7.30 6.88 21.74
C LEU A 36 -6.54 8.00 21.02
N ASP A 37 -6.92 8.35 19.80
CA ASP A 37 -6.33 9.45 19.03
C ASP A 37 -6.57 10.80 19.69
N TRP A 38 -7.74 10.98 20.31
CA TRP A 38 -8.05 12.18 21.09
C TRP A 38 -7.22 12.23 22.38
N LEU A 39 -7.15 11.13 23.14
CA LEU A 39 -6.37 11.07 24.39
C LEU A 39 -4.87 11.26 24.14
N SER A 40 -4.36 10.76 23.02
CA SER A 40 -2.94 10.87 22.66
C SER A 40 -2.59 12.18 21.97
N SER A 41 -3.57 13.06 21.69
CA SER A 41 -3.33 14.26 20.88
C SER A 41 -2.28 15.20 21.45
N SER A 42 -2.19 15.26 22.78
CA SER A 42 -1.27 16.12 23.52
C SER A 42 0.16 15.57 23.56
N ASN A 43 0.35 14.28 23.30
CA ASN A 43 1.65 13.59 23.32
C ASN A 43 2.25 13.45 21.91
N ARG A 44 1.65 14.08 20.90
CA ARG A 44 2.15 14.00 19.52
C ARG A 44 3.47 14.77 19.39
N ILE A 45 4.43 14.13 18.73
CA ILE A 45 5.74 14.71 18.47
C ILE A 45 5.57 15.77 17.38
N SER A 46 5.81 17.04 17.73
CA SER A 46 5.64 18.17 16.81
C SER A 46 6.52 18.06 15.56
N SER A 47 7.67 17.39 15.65
CA SER A 47 8.59 17.21 14.52
C SER A 47 8.02 16.37 13.38
N HIS A 48 6.97 15.57 13.60
CA HIS A 48 6.32 14.76 12.56
C HIS A 48 5.07 15.43 11.98
N ALA A 49 4.69 16.61 12.45
CA ALA A 49 3.49 17.27 11.97
C ALA A 49 3.63 17.69 10.49
N PRO A 50 2.53 17.66 9.71
CA PRO A 50 2.52 18.22 8.37
C PRO A 50 2.70 19.73 8.43
N ASN A 51 3.26 20.28 7.35
CA ASN A 51 3.38 21.72 7.18
C ASN A 51 2.01 22.37 6.94
N ILE A 52 1.13 21.68 6.21
CA ILE A 52 -0.21 22.15 5.86
C ILE A 52 -1.21 21.02 6.06
N ILE A 53 -2.35 21.34 6.68
CA ILE A 53 -3.55 20.50 6.66
C ILE A 53 -4.57 21.26 5.82
N LYS A 54 -4.99 20.68 4.70
CA LYS A 54 -5.88 21.34 3.74
C LYS A 54 -7.13 20.50 3.51
N THR A 55 -8.24 21.16 3.26
CA THR A 55 -9.48 20.55 2.78
C THR A 55 -9.84 21.17 1.44
N TYR A 56 -10.52 20.42 0.60
CA TYR A 56 -11.02 20.89 -0.69
C TYR A 56 -12.55 20.82 -0.71
N ASP A 57 -13.19 21.71 -1.47
CA ASP A 57 -14.65 21.76 -1.57
C ASP A 57 -15.27 20.46 -2.07
N THR A 58 -14.53 19.72 -2.90
CA THR A 58 -14.94 18.39 -3.38
C THR A 58 -15.15 17.40 -2.24
N ARG A 59 -14.38 17.49 -1.13
CA ARG A 59 -14.41 16.58 0.03
C ARG A 59 -14.00 17.30 1.32
N GLN A 60 -14.79 18.26 1.78
CA GLN A 60 -14.44 19.11 2.93
C GLN A 60 -14.21 18.36 4.25
N HIS A 61 -14.76 17.15 4.39
CA HIS A 61 -14.64 16.31 5.59
C HIS A 61 -13.41 15.39 5.58
N LEU A 62 -12.60 15.40 4.51
CA LEU A 62 -11.43 14.55 4.35
C LEU A 62 -10.17 15.42 4.21
N PRO A 63 -9.52 15.79 5.32
CA PRO A 63 -8.32 16.61 5.26
C PRO A 63 -7.15 15.86 4.61
N VAL A 64 -6.46 16.53 3.69
CA VAL A 64 -5.16 16.12 3.17
C VAL A 64 -4.04 16.74 4.00
N ARG A 65 -2.93 16.03 4.14
CA ARG A 65 -1.78 16.45 4.94
C ARG A 65 -0.57 16.61 4.04
N VAL A 66 0.07 17.76 4.08
CA VAL A 66 1.16 18.11 3.17
C VAL A 66 2.46 18.26 3.95
N PHE A 67 3.48 17.53 3.53
CA PHE A 67 4.81 17.53 4.11
C PHE A 67 5.79 18.11 3.10
N ILE A 68 6.20 19.35 3.37
CA ILE A 68 7.22 20.05 2.60
C ILE A 68 8.57 19.70 3.23
N PRO A 69 9.56 19.22 2.45
CA PRO A 69 10.87 18.88 2.98
C PRO A 69 11.53 20.10 3.61
N SER A 70 12.21 19.90 4.74
CA SER A 70 12.89 20.97 5.49
C SER A 70 13.98 21.68 4.68
N SER A 71 14.55 20.98 3.69
CA SER A 71 15.52 21.52 2.74
C SER A 71 14.90 22.50 1.72
N PHE A 72 13.58 22.54 1.58
CA PHE A 72 12.90 23.38 0.59
C PHE A 72 12.75 24.83 1.10
N PRO A 73 13.29 25.84 0.38
CA PRO A 73 13.22 27.23 0.81
C PRO A 73 11.78 27.78 0.79
N SER A 74 11.37 28.45 1.87
CA SER A 74 10.01 29.01 2.02
C SER A 74 9.61 30.06 0.98
N GLN A 75 10.58 30.62 0.23
CA GLN A 75 10.36 31.63 -0.83
C GLN A 75 10.84 31.13 -2.21
N SER A 76 10.90 29.80 -2.41
CA SER A 76 11.25 29.24 -3.71
C SER A 76 10.06 29.29 -4.68
N SER A 77 10.33 29.65 -5.94
CA SER A 77 9.42 29.42 -7.06
C SER A 77 9.62 28.06 -7.74
N SER A 78 10.54 27.24 -7.24
CA SER A 78 10.77 25.90 -7.77
C SER A 78 9.67 24.92 -7.37
N THR A 79 9.51 23.86 -8.16
CA THR A 79 8.59 22.75 -7.89
C THR A 79 9.36 21.52 -7.42
N LEU A 80 8.63 20.58 -6.81
CA LEU A 80 9.15 19.34 -6.25
C LEU A 80 8.49 18.13 -6.91
N PRO A 81 9.26 17.05 -7.15
CA PRO A 81 8.63 15.74 -7.34
C PRO A 81 7.73 15.43 -6.15
N THR A 82 6.60 14.79 -6.41
CA THR A 82 5.53 14.61 -5.43
C THR A 82 5.16 13.14 -5.27
N LEU A 83 5.10 12.69 -4.03
CA LEU A 83 4.58 11.39 -3.64
C LEU A 83 3.23 11.58 -2.93
N PHE A 84 2.16 11.09 -3.52
CA PHE A 84 0.89 10.94 -2.81
C PHE A 84 0.92 9.68 -1.96
N THR A 85 0.45 9.76 -0.72
CA THR A 85 0.36 8.58 0.16
C THR A 85 -1.08 8.27 0.55
N ILE A 86 -1.40 6.98 0.63
CA ILE A 86 -2.73 6.49 1.02
C ILE A 86 -2.57 5.53 2.19
N HIS A 87 -3.16 5.90 3.31
CA HIS A 87 -3.03 5.16 4.55
C HIS A 87 -3.81 3.84 4.54
N GLY A 88 -3.36 2.89 5.36
CA GLY A 88 -4.00 1.58 5.54
C GLY A 88 -5.21 1.58 6.46
N GLY A 89 -5.56 0.40 6.99
CA GLY A 89 -6.66 0.24 7.96
C GLY A 89 -7.85 -0.58 7.45
N GLY A 90 -7.61 -1.57 6.57
CA GLY A 90 -8.64 -2.50 6.12
C GLY A 90 -9.87 -1.80 5.51
N PHE A 91 -9.69 -0.64 4.88
CA PHE A 91 -10.73 0.23 4.32
C PHE A 91 -11.72 0.83 5.36
N CYS A 92 -11.62 0.44 6.62
CA CYS A 92 -12.63 0.69 7.66
C CYS A 92 -12.13 1.53 8.83
N ILE A 93 -10.82 1.56 9.07
CA ILE A 93 -10.21 2.27 10.19
C ILE A 93 -9.02 3.11 9.72
N GLY A 94 -8.43 3.85 10.66
CA GLY A 94 -7.25 4.66 10.44
C GLY A 94 -7.54 6.00 9.76
N SER A 95 -6.49 6.82 9.65
CA SER A 95 -6.55 8.15 9.04
C SER A 95 -5.23 8.50 8.36
N SER A 96 -5.23 9.56 7.53
CA SER A 96 -3.98 10.07 6.94
C SER A 96 -2.93 10.51 7.97
N GLN A 97 -3.32 10.69 9.23
CA GLN A 97 -2.41 11.02 10.33
C GLN A 97 -1.55 9.83 10.80
N ASP A 98 -2.00 8.59 10.56
CA ASP A 98 -1.34 7.39 11.09
C ASP A 98 0.08 7.21 10.55
N ASP A 99 0.32 7.76 9.35
CA ASP A 99 1.58 7.68 8.62
C ASP A 99 2.39 8.99 8.67
N ASP A 100 2.03 9.96 9.52
CA ASP A 100 2.70 11.28 9.63
C ASP A 100 4.22 11.16 9.79
N ALA A 101 4.67 10.26 10.67
CA ALA A 101 6.09 10.04 10.93
C ALA A 101 6.81 9.50 9.68
N TRP A 102 6.19 8.56 8.97
CA TRP A 102 6.72 8.01 7.73
C TRP A 102 6.79 9.09 6.65
N ASN A 103 5.68 9.81 6.44
CA ASN A 103 5.56 10.87 5.43
C ASN A 103 6.56 12.00 5.66
N ARG A 104 6.73 12.44 6.91
CA ARG A 104 7.72 13.48 7.27
C ARG A 104 9.13 13.02 6.96
N THR A 105 9.52 11.85 7.46
CA THR A 105 10.87 11.31 7.25
C THR A 105 11.15 11.13 5.77
N PHE A 106 10.20 10.56 5.02
CA PHE A 106 10.36 10.34 3.58
C PHE A 106 10.53 11.65 2.81
N ALA A 107 9.71 12.67 3.13
CA ALA A 107 9.84 13.99 2.54
C ALA A 107 11.24 14.56 2.76
N ASP A 108 11.70 14.58 4.01
CA ASP A 108 13.01 15.13 4.38
C ASP A 108 14.19 14.41 3.77
N THR A 109 14.21 13.08 3.88
CA THR A 109 15.34 12.26 3.43
C THR A 109 15.55 12.38 1.92
N HIS A 110 14.46 12.49 1.15
CA HIS A 110 14.53 12.46 -0.31
C HIS A 110 14.29 13.82 -0.98
N SER A 111 14.01 14.87 -0.21
CA SER A 111 13.61 16.18 -0.73
C SER A 111 12.44 16.10 -1.71
N ILE A 112 11.44 15.29 -1.36
CA ILE A 112 10.22 15.04 -2.13
C ILE A 112 9.04 15.67 -1.39
N LEU A 113 8.10 16.29 -2.10
CA LEU A 113 6.83 16.73 -1.53
C LEU A 113 5.95 15.50 -1.25
N VAL A 114 5.49 15.33 -0.01
CA VAL A 114 4.56 14.22 0.33
C VAL A 114 3.17 14.78 0.62
N ILE A 115 2.14 14.21 -0.02
CA ILE A 115 0.73 14.59 0.17
C ILE A 115 -0.06 13.35 0.59
N ALA A 116 -0.39 13.26 1.88
CA ALA A 116 -1.18 12.17 2.41
C ALA A 116 -2.67 12.42 2.20
N LEU A 117 -3.30 11.54 1.42
CA LEU A 117 -4.72 11.56 1.12
C LEU A 117 -5.52 10.84 2.20
N ASN A 118 -6.77 11.27 2.38
CA ASN A 118 -7.72 10.66 3.30
C ASN A 118 -8.95 10.16 2.51
N TYR A 119 -9.70 9.23 3.08
CA TYR A 119 -10.86 8.64 2.40
C TYR A 119 -11.94 8.22 3.40
N SER A 120 -13.20 8.17 2.95
CA SER A 120 -14.31 7.73 3.78
C SER A 120 -14.20 6.26 4.15
N LYS A 121 -14.71 5.89 5.32
CA LYS A 121 -14.53 4.55 5.89
C LYS A 121 -15.78 3.69 5.79
N ALA A 122 -15.57 2.46 5.39
CA ALA A 122 -16.54 1.39 5.50
C ALA A 122 -16.87 1.09 6.98
N PRO A 123 -18.08 0.60 7.31
CA PRO A 123 -19.21 0.31 6.41
C PRO A 123 -20.09 1.51 6.05
N ALA A 124 -19.80 2.71 6.57
CA ALA A 124 -20.59 3.91 6.27
C ALA A 124 -20.43 4.35 4.81
N ALA A 125 -19.25 4.12 4.25
CA ALA A 125 -18.88 4.37 2.87
C ALA A 125 -18.21 3.09 2.32
N PRO A 126 -18.99 2.09 1.88
CA PRO A 126 -18.45 0.87 1.29
C PRO A 126 -17.81 1.15 -0.09
N PHE A 127 -17.20 0.13 -0.69
CA PHE A 127 -16.71 0.19 -2.06
C PHE A 127 -17.81 0.68 -3.03
N PRO A 128 -17.50 1.59 -3.98
CA PRO A 128 -16.21 2.22 -4.26
C PRO A 128 -16.01 3.61 -3.63
N THR A 129 -16.82 4.03 -2.64
CA THR A 129 -16.86 5.42 -2.17
C THR A 129 -15.50 5.98 -1.75
N GLY A 130 -14.72 5.23 -0.97
CA GLY A 130 -13.38 5.66 -0.57
C GLY A 130 -12.43 5.87 -1.76
N LEU A 131 -12.57 5.10 -2.84
CA LEU A 131 -11.80 5.27 -4.07
C LEU A 131 -12.21 6.53 -4.83
N ASP A 132 -13.52 6.83 -4.89
CA ASP A 132 -14.02 8.06 -5.51
C ASP A 132 -13.58 9.32 -4.72
N ASP A 133 -13.47 9.22 -3.40
CA ASP A 133 -12.89 10.29 -2.57
C ASP A 133 -11.42 10.56 -2.95
N LEU A 134 -10.65 9.49 -3.13
CA LEU A 134 -9.24 9.58 -3.49
C LEU A 134 -9.04 10.19 -4.87
N VAL A 135 -9.86 9.83 -5.87
CA VAL A 135 -9.85 10.47 -7.19
C VAL A 135 -10.09 11.98 -7.06
N ALA A 136 -11.13 12.37 -6.31
CA ALA A 136 -11.48 13.78 -6.14
C ALA A 136 -10.39 14.58 -5.41
N LEU A 137 -9.79 14.00 -4.37
CA LEU A 137 -8.73 14.66 -3.59
C LEU A 137 -7.40 14.69 -4.33
N TYR A 138 -7.04 13.64 -5.06
CA TYR A 138 -5.84 13.61 -5.90
C TYR A 138 -5.91 14.73 -6.95
N LEU A 139 -7.02 14.83 -7.68
CA LEU A 139 -7.21 15.87 -8.70
C LEU A 139 -7.25 17.27 -8.09
N ALA A 140 -7.92 17.46 -6.95
CA ALA A 140 -7.96 18.75 -6.28
C ALA A 140 -6.57 19.21 -5.80
N ALA A 141 -5.78 18.31 -5.19
CA ALA A 141 -4.42 18.62 -4.77
C ALA A 141 -3.47 18.81 -5.96
N LEU A 142 -3.62 18.00 -7.00
CA LEU A 142 -2.82 18.14 -8.22
C LEU A 142 -3.09 19.47 -8.91
N ASN A 143 -4.31 20.00 -8.87
CA ASN A 143 -4.64 21.31 -9.46
C ASN A 143 -4.41 22.51 -8.51
N ASP A 144 -3.93 22.26 -7.29
CA ASP A 144 -3.71 23.31 -6.31
C ASP A 144 -2.38 24.05 -6.55
N GLU A 145 -2.45 25.20 -7.21
CA GLU A 145 -1.28 26.04 -7.53
C GLU A 145 -0.52 26.55 -6.29
N SER A 146 -1.14 26.52 -5.10
CA SER A 146 -0.45 26.87 -3.85
C SER A 146 0.52 25.81 -3.37
N LEU A 147 0.47 24.59 -3.93
CA LEU A 147 1.39 23.51 -3.64
C LEU A 147 2.51 23.45 -4.68
N PRO A 148 3.78 23.31 -4.26
CA PRO A 148 4.93 23.30 -5.17
C PRO A 148 5.08 21.94 -5.89
N ILE A 149 4.00 21.40 -6.45
CA ILE A 149 4.01 20.13 -7.21
C ILE A 149 4.63 20.39 -8.58
N ASP A 150 5.58 19.54 -8.98
CA ASP A 150 6.13 19.57 -10.33
C ASP A 150 5.21 18.91 -11.34
N ARG A 151 4.56 19.77 -12.12
CA ARG A 151 3.59 19.42 -13.17
C ARG A 151 4.19 19.47 -14.58
N ALA A 152 5.45 19.87 -14.71
CA ALA A 152 6.08 20.00 -16.02
C ALA A 152 6.30 18.62 -16.67
N ASN A 153 6.30 18.57 -18.00
CA ASN A 153 6.65 17.38 -18.79
C ASN A 153 5.88 16.09 -18.39
N GLY A 154 4.56 16.18 -18.19
CA GLY A 154 3.75 15.03 -17.77
C GLY A 154 3.72 14.79 -16.25
N GLY A 155 4.36 15.66 -15.47
CA GLY A 155 4.40 15.61 -14.00
C GLY A 155 5.45 14.64 -13.44
N ARG A 156 6.01 14.97 -12.27
CA ARG A 156 6.86 14.05 -11.48
C ARG A 156 6.09 13.59 -10.26
N VAL A 157 5.07 12.76 -10.51
CA VAL A 157 4.10 12.30 -9.51
C VAL A 157 4.12 10.78 -9.38
N ALA A 158 4.13 10.28 -8.15
CA ALA A 158 3.93 8.88 -7.82
C ALA A 158 2.88 8.73 -6.71
N ILE A 159 2.31 7.54 -6.58
CA ILE A 159 1.33 7.21 -5.55
C ILE A 159 1.82 5.98 -4.77
N CYS A 160 1.86 6.07 -3.45
CA CYS A 160 2.22 5.00 -2.54
C CYS A 160 1.07 4.73 -1.58
N GLY A 161 0.83 3.46 -1.23
CA GLY A 161 -0.14 3.15 -0.19
C GLY A 161 0.20 1.90 0.59
N PHE A 162 -0.33 1.86 1.81
CA PHE A 162 -0.02 0.86 2.83
C PHE A 162 -1.23 -0.05 3.08
N SER A 163 -1.08 -1.37 3.06
CA SER A 163 -2.17 -2.33 3.35
C SER A 163 -3.38 -2.10 2.42
N ALA A 164 -4.57 -1.81 2.96
CA ALA A 164 -5.73 -1.36 2.19
C ALA A 164 -5.42 -0.14 1.30
N GLY A 165 -4.53 0.75 1.72
CA GLY A 165 -4.02 1.85 0.91
C GLY A 165 -3.21 1.38 -0.30
N GLY A 166 -2.49 0.26 -0.22
CA GLY A 166 -1.78 -0.33 -1.37
C GLY A 166 -2.75 -0.83 -2.44
N ASN A 167 -3.87 -1.41 -2.02
CA ASN A 167 -5.00 -1.75 -2.91
C ASN A 167 -5.58 -0.48 -3.56
N LEU A 168 -5.92 0.52 -2.74
CA LEU A 168 -6.50 1.79 -3.22
C LEU A 168 -5.55 2.57 -4.14
N THR A 169 -4.23 2.48 -3.95
CA THR A 169 -3.22 3.04 -4.86
C THR A 169 -3.38 2.46 -6.27
N LEU A 170 -3.47 1.14 -6.39
CA LEU A 170 -3.63 0.49 -7.69
C LEU A 170 -5.02 0.80 -8.28
N GLY A 171 -6.08 0.82 -7.46
CA GLY A 171 -7.41 1.22 -7.89
C GLY A 171 -7.47 2.67 -8.37
N LEU A 172 -6.78 3.59 -7.68
CA LEU A 172 -6.72 5.01 -8.03
C LEU A 172 -6.02 5.18 -9.37
N CYS A 173 -4.87 4.54 -9.57
CA CYS A 173 -4.18 4.57 -10.86
C CYS A 173 -5.06 4.06 -12.01
N GLN A 174 -5.78 2.94 -11.82
CA GLN A 174 -6.72 2.44 -12.83
C GLN A 174 -7.81 3.45 -13.16
N ARG A 175 -8.39 4.12 -12.15
CA ARG A 175 -9.40 5.16 -12.38
C ARG A 175 -8.82 6.34 -13.13
N LEU A 176 -7.63 6.80 -12.75
CA LEU A 176 -6.98 7.96 -13.38
C LEU A 176 -6.53 7.68 -14.82
N LEU A 177 -6.10 6.46 -15.14
CA LEU A 177 -5.59 6.11 -16.47
C LEU A 177 -6.70 5.70 -17.46
N ARG A 178 -7.83 5.17 -16.97
CA ARG A 178 -8.99 4.84 -17.82
C ARG A 178 -9.90 6.03 -18.13
N SER A 179 -9.81 7.10 -17.35
CA SER A 179 -10.72 8.23 -17.46
C SER A 179 -10.16 9.33 -18.36
N GLU A 180 -11.00 9.87 -19.24
CA GLU A 180 -10.77 11.14 -19.92
C GLU A 180 -11.10 12.32 -18.99
N HIS A 181 -10.62 12.32 -17.75
CA HIS A 181 -10.87 13.45 -16.85
C HIS A 181 -10.16 14.70 -17.40
N GLU A 182 -10.93 15.77 -17.63
CA GLU A 182 -10.42 17.09 -17.98
C GLU A 182 -9.38 17.53 -16.93
N GLY A 183 -8.10 17.54 -17.30
CA GLY A 183 -6.97 17.90 -16.42
C GLY A 183 -5.98 16.78 -16.10
N LEU A 184 -6.35 15.50 -16.30
CA LEU A 184 -5.43 14.36 -16.12
C LEU A 184 -4.40 14.24 -17.25
N SER A 185 -4.74 14.73 -18.44
CA SER A 185 -3.89 14.71 -19.64
C SER A 185 -2.54 15.42 -19.48
N ALA A 186 -2.33 16.19 -18.41
CA ALA A 186 -1.06 16.87 -18.15
C ALA A 186 -0.17 16.19 -17.09
N CYS A 187 -0.70 15.33 -16.18
CA CYS A 187 0.02 14.85 -14.99
C CYS A 187 -0.47 13.49 -14.45
N SER A 188 -0.44 12.45 -15.28
CA SER A 188 -0.72 11.07 -14.83
C SER A 188 0.36 10.57 -13.86
N PRO A 189 0.01 9.75 -12.85
CA PRO A 189 1.02 9.18 -11.96
C PRO A 189 1.98 8.29 -12.75
N ARG A 190 3.29 8.49 -12.56
CA ARG A 190 4.35 7.74 -13.24
C ARG A 190 4.70 6.43 -12.52
N ALA A 191 4.37 6.34 -11.23
CA ALA A 191 4.58 5.13 -10.45
C ALA A 191 3.45 4.83 -9.47
N ALA A 192 3.20 3.54 -9.27
CA ALA A 192 2.36 3.00 -8.21
C ALA A 192 3.20 2.14 -7.25
N ILE A 193 3.10 2.41 -5.96
CA ILE A 193 3.81 1.69 -4.91
C ILE A 193 2.79 1.07 -3.96
N SER A 194 2.82 -0.26 -3.85
CA SER A 194 1.97 -1.02 -2.94
C SER A 194 2.82 -1.63 -1.85
N VAL A 195 2.62 -1.17 -0.61
CA VAL A 195 3.33 -1.64 0.57
C VAL A 195 2.40 -2.56 1.36
N TYR A 196 2.77 -3.85 1.45
CA TYR A 196 2.01 -4.99 2.01
C TYR A 196 0.51 -4.94 1.67
N GLY A 197 0.22 -4.65 0.39
CA GLY A 197 -1.13 -4.34 -0.07
C GLY A 197 -2.10 -5.53 -0.01
N ALA A 198 -3.38 -5.25 0.26
CA ALA A 198 -4.45 -6.25 0.15
C ALA A 198 -4.87 -6.41 -1.33
N LEU A 199 -4.15 -7.21 -2.10
CA LEU A 199 -4.25 -7.24 -3.57
C LEU A 199 -5.23 -8.28 -4.12
N ASP A 200 -5.62 -9.28 -3.34
CA ASP A 200 -6.59 -10.29 -3.76
C ASP A 200 -7.64 -10.54 -2.66
N LEU A 201 -8.82 -9.93 -2.82
CA LEU A 201 -9.98 -10.17 -1.94
C LEU A 201 -10.85 -11.34 -2.45
N SER A 202 -10.48 -11.98 -3.57
CA SER A 202 -11.21 -13.10 -4.17
C SER A 202 -10.80 -14.47 -3.61
N VAL A 203 -9.69 -14.53 -2.87
CA VAL A 203 -9.21 -15.75 -2.21
C VAL A 203 -9.65 -15.82 -0.75
N SER A 204 -9.90 -17.04 -0.25
CA SER A 204 -10.33 -17.22 1.13
C SER A 204 -9.21 -16.90 2.14
N PRO A 205 -9.56 -16.47 3.36
CA PRO A 205 -8.59 -16.31 4.43
C PRO A 205 -7.75 -17.58 4.68
N ASP A 206 -8.36 -18.77 4.59
CA ASP A 206 -7.66 -20.05 4.74
C ASP A 206 -6.54 -20.25 3.70
N PHE A 207 -6.76 -19.81 2.46
CA PHE A 207 -5.73 -19.87 1.43
C PHE A 207 -4.55 -18.95 1.80
N LYS A 208 -4.83 -17.71 2.24
CA LYS A 208 -3.80 -16.74 2.63
C LYS A 208 -2.92 -17.24 3.77
N ILE A 209 -3.51 -17.92 4.75
CA ILE A 209 -2.77 -18.56 5.86
C ILE A 209 -1.82 -19.63 5.33
N ARG A 210 -2.30 -20.50 4.45
CA ARG A 210 -1.50 -21.61 3.92
C ARG A 210 -0.28 -21.13 3.13
N THR A 211 -0.37 -19.95 2.51
CA THR A 211 0.73 -19.33 1.75
C THR A 211 1.60 -18.38 2.59
N ARG A 212 1.30 -18.20 3.87
CA ARG A 212 2.05 -17.32 4.77
C ARG A 212 3.32 -18.02 5.25
N GLN A 213 4.43 -17.29 5.29
CA GLN A 213 5.67 -17.78 5.86
C GLN A 213 5.68 -17.65 7.40
N TYR A 214 6.26 -18.64 8.06
CA TYR A 214 6.45 -18.69 9.49
C TYR A 214 7.93 -18.92 9.81
N LYS A 215 8.41 -18.35 10.93
CA LYS A 215 9.76 -18.57 11.43
C LYS A 215 9.71 -19.57 12.57
N ALA A 216 10.48 -20.66 12.44
CA ALA A 216 10.54 -21.72 13.43
C ALA A 216 11.45 -21.36 14.62
N ASP A 217 12.34 -20.37 14.44
CA ASP A 217 13.28 -19.96 15.47
C ASP A 217 12.57 -19.12 16.55
N ALA A 218 12.56 -19.65 17.78
CA ALA A 218 12.00 -19.00 18.95
C ALA A 218 12.70 -17.68 19.33
N SER A 219 13.91 -17.42 18.83
CA SER A 219 14.71 -16.23 19.12
C SER A 219 14.03 -14.91 18.70
N LEU A 220 13.19 -14.92 17.66
CA LEU A 220 12.44 -13.74 17.23
C LEU A 220 11.35 -13.28 18.21
N GLY A 221 10.93 -14.16 19.12
CA GLY A 221 9.84 -13.91 20.05
C GLY A 221 8.46 -13.76 19.40
N SER A 222 7.42 -13.72 20.24
CA SER A 222 6.06 -13.39 19.80
C SER A 222 5.96 -11.88 19.47
N PRO A 223 5.26 -11.48 18.39
CA PRO A 223 4.40 -12.29 17.52
C PRO A 223 5.06 -12.80 16.24
N ARG A 224 6.37 -12.60 16.04
CA ARG A 224 7.06 -13.07 14.83
C ARG A 224 7.14 -14.60 14.72
N THR A 225 7.15 -15.28 15.85
CA THR A 225 7.08 -16.76 15.94
C THR A 225 5.65 -17.30 16.00
N SER A 226 4.64 -16.41 16.00
CA SER A 226 3.23 -16.81 16.04
C SER A 226 2.83 -17.53 14.75
N THR A 227 2.20 -18.69 14.91
CA THR A 227 1.52 -19.40 13.82
C THR A 227 0.17 -18.78 13.45
N HIS A 228 -0.27 -17.78 14.21
CA HIS A 228 -1.51 -17.05 13.99
C HIS A 228 -1.22 -15.62 13.55
N ASP A 229 -1.81 -15.22 12.42
CA ASP A 229 -1.80 -13.84 11.96
C ASP A 229 -2.96 -13.08 12.62
N THR A 230 -2.68 -11.93 13.25
CA THR A 230 -3.72 -11.14 13.93
C THR A 230 -4.67 -10.46 12.95
N LEU A 231 -4.21 -10.16 11.73
CA LEU A 231 -5.02 -9.56 10.68
C LEU A 231 -6.14 -10.51 10.22
N LEU A 232 -5.87 -11.81 10.24
CA LEU A 232 -6.82 -12.85 9.86
C LEU A 232 -8.14 -12.75 10.65
N GLY A 233 -8.06 -12.53 11.97
CA GLY A 233 -9.25 -12.42 12.83
C GLY A 233 -10.11 -11.18 12.54
N MET A 234 -9.58 -10.21 11.79
CA MET A 234 -10.28 -9.00 11.39
C MET A 234 -10.73 -9.02 9.92
N ALA A 235 -10.14 -9.87 9.07
CA ALA A 235 -10.45 -9.93 7.65
C ALA A 235 -11.96 -10.08 7.35
N PRO A 236 -12.72 -11.01 7.98
CA PRO A 236 -14.16 -11.11 7.73
C PRO A 236 -14.96 -9.85 8.10
N LEU A 237 -14.50 -9.13 9.14
CA LEU A 237 -15.13 -7.87 9.56
C LEU A 237 -14.84 -6.76 8.55
N PHE A 238 -13.62 -6.67 8.05
CA PHE A 238 -13.23 -5.70 7.02
C PHE A 238 -13.90 -5.99 5.69
N ASP A 239 -13.89 -7.24 5.23
CA ASP A 239 -14.52 -7.65 3.98
C ASP A 239 -16.01 -7.35 3.99
N TRP A 240 -16.74 -7.72 5.06
CA TRP A 240 -18.16 -7.38 5.20
C TRP A 240 -18.42 -5.88 5.24
N SER A 241 -17.53 -5.12 5.90
CA SER A 241 -17.71 -3.68 6.01
C SER A 241 -17.49 -3.00 4.66
N TYR A 242 -16.47 -3.42 3.92
CA TYR A 242 -16.02 -2.77 2.70
C TYR A 242 -16.82 -3.19 1.47
N LEU A 243 -17.14 -4.47 1.33
CA LEU A 243 -17.73 -5.03 0.11
C LEU A 243 -19.26 -5.07 0.20
N PRO A 244 -19.99 -4.38 -0.69
CA PRO A 244 -21.42 -4.54 -0.81
C PRO A 244 -21.80 -6.01 -1.08
N SER A 245 -22.97 -6.44 -0.59
CA SER A 245 -23.46 -7.77 -0.94
C SER A 245 -23.66 -7.89 -2.46
N GLY A 246 -23.18 -8.99 -3.04
CA GLY A 246 -23.19 -9.23 -4.48
C GLY A 246 -22.05 -8.59 -5.26
N GLN A 247 -21.15 -7.84 -4.62
CA GLN A 247 -19.97 -7.25 -5.28
C GLN A 247 -19.10 -8.34 -5.93
N ASP A 248 -18.76 -8.19 -7.21
CA ASP A 248 -17.81 -9.10 -7.88
C ASP A 248 -16.43 -8.90 -7.27
N LEU A 249 -15.89 -9.95 -6.66
CA LEU A 249 -14.57 -9.94 -6.02
C LEU A 249 -13.44 -9.95 -7.05
N ARG A 250 -13.77 -10.21 -8.33
CA ARG A 250 -12.84 -10.17 -9.46
C ARG A 250 -12.82 -8.83 -10.17
N ASP A 251 -13.61 -7.86 -9.69
CA ASP A 251 -13.46 -6.49 -10.12
C ASP A 251 -12.00 -6.06 -9.90
N PRO A 252 -11.29 -5.57 -10.93
CA PRO A 252 -9.88 -5.19 -10.81
C PRO A 252 -9.66 -3.98 -9.88
N LEU A 253 -10.70 -3.24 -9.52
CA LEU A 253 -10.66 -2.21 -8.48
C LEU A 253 -10.82 -2.79 -7.06
N VAL A 254 -11.33 -4.02 -6.94
CA VAL A 254 -11.42 -4.76 -5.68
C VAL A 254 -10.19 -5.63 -5.48
N SER A 255 -9.83 -6.46 -6.46
CA SER A 255 -8.70 -7.39 -6.41
C SER A 255 -7.71 -7.12 -7.55
N PRO A 256 -6.92 -6.04 -7.47
CA PRO A 256 -6.01 -5.63 -8.54
C PRO A 256 -4.90 -6.65 -8.79
N GLY A 257 -4.51 -7.42 -7.77
CA GLY A 257 -3.44 -8.41 -7.85
C GLY A 257 -3.62 -9.40 -9.01
N PRO A 258 -4.72 -10.15 -9.05
CA PRO A 258 -5.03 -11.04 -10.18
C PRO A 258 -5.67 -10.37 -11.40
N TYR A 259 -6.40 -9.26 -11.25
CA TYR A 259 -7.31 -8.79 -12.31
C TYR A 259 -6.98 -7.41 -12.93
N ALA A 260 -6.11 -6.59 -12.33
CA ALA A 260 -5.75 -5.31 -12.95
C ALA A 260 -4.94 -5.54 -14.24
N HIS A 261 -5.28 -4.81 -15.30
CA HIS A 261 -4.55 -4.89 -16.56
C HIS A 261 -3.30 -3.98 -16.52
N PRO A 262 -2.16 -4.40 -17.11
CA PRO A 262 -0.93 -3.61 -17.11
C PRO A 262 -1.09 -2.20 -17.71
N GLU A 263 -1.95 -2.04 -18.72
CA GLU A 263 -2.26 -0.77 -19.39
C GLU A 263 -3.03 0.22 -18.51
N ASP A 264 -3.70 -0.27 -17.47
CA ASP A 264 -4.43 0.54 -16.50
C ASP A 264 -3.56 0.90 -15.27
N LEU A 265 -2.27 0.57 -15.32
CA LEU A 265 -1.30 0.85 -14.25
C LEU A 265 -0.18 1.75 -14.77
N PRO A 266 0.49 2.51 -13.88
CA PRO A 266 1.60 3.35 -14.30
C PRO A 266 2.74 2.53 -14.93
N PRO A 267 3.58 3.19 -15.74
CA PRO A 267 4.83 2.62 -16.26
C PRO A 267 5.66 1.92 -15.19
N HIS A 268 5.77 2.50 -13.99
CA HIS A 268 6.59 1.96 -12.92
C HIS A 268 5.75 1.42 -11.77
N VAL A 269 5.98 0.17 -11.37
CA VAL A 269 5.31 -0.44 -10.22
C VAL A 269 6.34 -1.00 -9.25
N PHE A 270 6.23 -0.64 -7.97
CA PHE A 270 7.05 -1.20 -6.91
C PHE A 270 6.14 -1.86 -5.87
N VAL A 271 6.25 -3.18 -5.75
CA VAL A 271 5.55 -3.98 -4.75
C VAL A 271 6.52 -4.29 -3.62
N ILE A 272 6.17 -3.82 -2.42
CA ILE A 272 6.89 -4.07 -1.17
C ILE A 272 5.97 -4.93 -0.30
N ALA A 273 6.44 -6.01 0.29
CA ALA A 273 5.67 -6.92 1.12
C ALA A 273 6.39 -7.21 2.43
N SER A 274 5.64 -7.66 3.44
CA SER A 274 6.19 -8.16 4.70
C SER A 274 6.28 -9.68 4.64
N GLU A 275 7.41 -10.28 5.01
CA GLU A 275 7.57 -11.74 4.95
C GLU A 275 6.57 -12.50 5.84
N LEU A 276 6.30 -12.00 7.05
CA LEU A 276 5.43 -12.66 8.03
C LEU A 276 4.00 -12.14 7.95
N ASP A 277 3.49 -12.00 6.73
CA ASP A 277 2.18 -11.43 6.44
C ASP A 277 1.38 -12.35 5.54
N MET A 278 0.10 -12.57 5.86
CA MET A 278 -0.83 -13.31 5.01
C MET A 278 -1.00 -12.70 3.61
N LEU A 279 -0.65 -11.42 3.42
CA LEU A 279 -0.70 -10.71 2.13
C LEU A 279 0.60 -10.80 1.30
N ALA A 280 1.63 -11.49 1.81
CA ALA A 280 2.92 -11.59 1.13
C ALA A 280 2.80 -12.30 -0.23
N ASN A 281 2.08 -13.42 -0.25
CA ASN A 281 1.97 -14.24 -1.46
C ASN A 281 1.22 -13.51 -2.59
N GLU A 282 0.08 -12.89 -2.31
CA GLU A 282 -0.65 -12.12 -3.33
C GLU A 282 0.14 -10.92 -3.86
N SER A 283 0.99 -10.33 -3.03
CA SER A 283 1.92 -9.28 -3.45
C SER A 283 2.97 -9.82 -4.42
N ARG A 284 3.57 -10.98 -4.12
CA ARG A 284 4.53 -11.66 -5.03
C ARG A 284 3.87 -12.05 -6.34
N GLU A 285 2.69 -12.68 -6.28
CA GLU A 285 1.97 -13.11 -7.48
C GLU A 285 1.58 -11.93 -8.37
N PHE A 286 1.19 -10.79 -7.78
CA PHE A 286 0.95 -9.57 -8.54
C PHE A 286 2.21 -9.07 -9.26
N ALA A 287 3.34 -8.99 -8.56
CA ALA A 287 4.61 -8.52 -9.15
C ALA A 287 5.05 -9.45 -10.29
N ASN A 288 5.03 -10.77 -10.07
CA ASN A 288 5.39 -11.76 -11.07
C ASN A 288 4.49 -11.70 -12.30
N ARG A 289 3.16 -11.69 -12.09
CA ARG A 289 2.17 -11.58 -13.17
C ARG A 289 2.40 -10.32 -14.01
N LEU A 290 2.59 -9.18 -13.38
CA LEU A 290 2.80 -7.91 -14.08
C LEU A 290 4.09 -7.92 -14.89
N ALA A 291 5.19 -8.42 -14.32
CA ALA A 291 6.46 -8.57 -15.05
C ALA A 291 6.32 -9.53 -16.24
N HIS A 292 5.63 -10.65 -16.06
CA HIS A 292 5.37 -11.62 -17.12
C HIS A 292 4.53 -11.03 -18.26
N GLN A 293 3.45 -10.32 -17.94
CA GLN A 293 2.61 -9.65 -18.94
C GLN A 293 3.35 -8.55 -19.70
N ARG A 294 4.42 -7.98 -19.11
CA ARG A 294 5.34 -7.04 -19.76
C ARG A 294 6.51 -7.73 -20.49
N GLY A 295 6.52 -9.06 -20.56
CA GLY A 295 7.46 -9.84 -21.38
C GLY A 295 8.59 -10.51 -20.61
N SER A 296 8.57 -10.54 -19.27
CA SER A 296 9.54 -11.31 -18.50
C SER A 296 9.39 -12.82 -18.73
N SER A 297 10.51 -13.48 -19.04
CA SER A 297 10.60 -14.95 -19.13
C SER A 297 10.94 -15.61 -17.79
N LYS A 298 11.28 -14.83 -16.76
CA LYS A 298 11.73 -15.33 -15.44
C LYS A 298 10.58 -15.51 -14.44
N HIS A 299 9.57 -14.65 -14.53
CA HIS A 299 8.50 -14.57 -13.54
C HIS A 299 7.15 -15.05 -14.09
N ALA A 300 7.18 -16.05 -14.98
CA ALA A 300 5.97 -16.70 -15.45
C ALA A 300 5.15 -17.21 -14.25
N PRO A 301 3.81 -17.08 -14.25
CA PRO A 301 2.98 -17.63 -13.20
C PRO A 301 3.25 -19.12 -13.09
N ASP A 302 3.62 -19.55 -11.90
CA ASP A 302 4.02 -20.92 -11.67
C ASP A 302 2.79 -21.82 -11.63
N GLU A 303 2.43 -22.43 -12.76
CA GLU A 303 1.38 -23.46 -12.78
C GLU A 303 1.84 -24.77 -12.09
N THR A 304 3.11 -24.87 -11.67
CA THR A 304 3.78 -26.14 -11.35
C THR A 304 4.56 -26.21 -10.02
N SER A 305 4.73 -25.14 -9.21
CA SER A 305 5.28 -25.26 -7.84
C SER A 305 4.28 -25.82 -6.83
N MET A 306 3.61 -26.88 -7.22
CA MET A 306 3.08 -27.89 -6.32
C MET A 306 4.19 -28.93 -6.12
N SER A 307 5.24 -28.59 -5.36
CA SER A 307 6.13 -29.65 -4.85
C SER A 307 5.29 -30.59 -3.96
N GLU A 308 5.74 -31.83 -3.80
CA GLU A 308 5.02 -32.92 -3.10
C GLU A 308 4.67 -32.62 -1.61
N SER A 309 5.00 -31.42 -1.10
CA SER A 309 4.67 -30.87 0.23
C SER A 309 3.80 -29.58 0.24
N GLY A 310 3.53 -28.94 -0.90
CA GLY A 310 2.16 -28.55 -1.28
C GLY A 310 1.59 -27.12 -1.15
N VAL A 311 2.32 -26.06 -0.75
CA VAL A 311 1.85 -24.65 -0.92
C VAL A 311 3.06 -23.69 -1.11
N PRO A 312 3.10 -22.84 -2.15
CA PRO A 312 4.20 -21.89 -2.33
C PRO A 312 4.12 -20.78 -1.28
N CYS A 313 5.04 -20.77 -0.32
CA CYS A 313 5.20 -19.65 0.62
C CYS A 313 6.17 -18.60 0.06
N CYS A 314 5.98 -17.34 0.48
CA CYS A 314 6.84 -16.22 0.11
C CYS A 314 7.86 -15.96 1.22
N GLY A 315 9.16 -16.00 0.90
CA GLY A 315 10.25 -15.89 1.88
C GLY A 315 10.88 -17.24 2.22
N ARG A 316 11.43 -17.37 3.43
CA ARG A 316 12.11 -18.59 3.90
C ARG A 316 11.95 -18.82 5.41
N PRO A 317 12.13 -20.06 5.90
CA PRO A 317 12.01 -20.36 7.33
C PRO A 317 13.17 -19.82 8.17
N GLU A 318 14.35 -19.60 7.57
CA GLU A 318 15.54 -19.06 8.24
C GLU A 318 15.43 -17.55 8.47
N LEU A 319 16.08 -17.06 9.53
CA LEU A 319 16.16 -15.63 9.83
C LEU A 319 16.99 -14.87 8.79
N GLY A 320 16.58 -13.63 8.51
CA GLY A 320 17.40 -12.65 7.84
C GLY A 320 18.36 -11.94 8.79
N GLY A 321 19.22 -11.10 8.22
CA GLY A 321 20.08 -10.21 9.00
C GLY A 321 19.28 -9.15 9.76
N PRO A 322 19.60 -8.85 11.04
CA PRO A 322 18.93 -7.78 11.79
C PRO A 322 19.13 -6.41 11.11
N GLY A 323 18.04 -5.70 10.84
CA GLY A 323 18.06 -4.41 10.16
C GLY A 323 18.42 -4.46 8.66
N GLU A 324 18.61 -5.65 8.09
CA GLU A 324 19.06 -5.82 6.71
C GLU A 324 17.91 -6.17 5.76
N LEU A 325 18.03 -5.71 4.52
CA LEU A 325 17.21 -6.17 3.40
C LEU A 325 17.97 -7.27 2.65
N GLU A 326 17.22 -8.15 1.99
CA GLU A 326 17.79 -9.21 1.15
C GLU A 326 17.62 -8.86 -0.32
N LEU A 327 18.70 -8.38 -0.94
CA LEU A 327 18.66 -7.85 -2.31
C LEU A 327 19.23 -8.81 -3.36
N ASP A 328 20.00 -9.81 -2.94
CA ASP A 328 20.68 -10.77 -3.82
C ASP A 328 19.91 -12.09 -4.01
N ASP A 329 18.75 -12.25 -3.37
CA ASP A 329 17.88 -13.42 -3.47
C ASP A 329 16.58 -13.04 -4.18
N GLU A 330 16.30 -13.63 -5.34
CA GLU A 330 15.11 -13.33 -6.14
C GLU A 330 13.79 -13.68 -5.39
N ARG A 331 13.82 -14.50 -4.34
CA ARG A 331 12.65 -14.69 -3.46
C ARG A 331 12.28 -13.40 -2.73
N PHE A 332 13.28 -12.60 -2.39
CA PHE A 332 13.14 -11.39 -1.59
C PHE A 332 13.21 -10.11 -2.42
N ALA A 333 14.00 -10.04 -3.47
CA ALA A 333 14.04 -8.82 -4.29
C ALA A 333 14.45 -9.09 -5.73
N TRP A 334 13.82 -8.35 -6.63
CA TRP A 334 14.27 -8.21 -8.01
C TRP A 334 13.75 -6.91 -8.61
N HIS A 335 14.38 -6.47 -9.69
CA HIS A 335 13.96 -5.30 -10.44
C HIS A 335 14.17 -5.58 -11.94
N GLU A 336 13.10 -5.50 -12.70
CA GLU A 336 13.14 -5.64 -14.16
C GLU A 336 12.65 -4.36 -14.83
N THR A 337 13.38 -3.94 -15.87
CA THR A 337 13.05 -2.78 -16.69
C THR A 337 12.61 -3.24 -18.07
N PHE A 338 11.55 -2.63 -18.57
CA PHE A 338 10.91 -2.88 -19.85
C PHE A 338 10.96 -1.60 -20.70
N PRO A 339 10.71 -1.66 -22.02
CA PRO A 339 10.72 -0.46 -22.87
C PRO A 339 9.78 0.65 -22.41
N ASP A 340 8.67 0.30 -21.76
CA ASP A 340 7.59 1.18 -21.34
C ASP A 340 7.49 1.35 -19.82
N GLY A 341 8.45 0.86 -19.04
CA GLY A 341 8.34 0.92 -17.58
C GLY A 341 9.26 0.00 -16.79
N SER A 342 8.94 -0.23 -15.53
CA SER A 342 9.64 -1.20 -14.69
C SER A 342 8.73 -1.83 -13.65
N VAL A 343 9.09 -3.04 -13.23
CA VAL A 343 8.45 -3.73 -12.10
C VAL A 343 9.54 -4.07 -11.09
N ARG A 344 9.29 -3.74 -9.82
CA ARG A 344 10.20 -4.00 -8.72
C ARG A 344 9.48 -4.77 -7.61
N TRP A 345 10.14 -5.78 -7.08
CA TRP A 345 9.69 -6.61 -5.98
C TRP A 345 10.63 -6.45 -4.79
N LEU A 346 10.05 -6.34 -3.60
CA LEU A 346 10.77 -6.42 -2.33
C LEU A 346 9.90 -7.12 -1.28
N LEU A 347 10.40 -8.21 -0.71
CA LEU A 347 9.92 -8.83 0.52
C LEU A 347 10.85 -8.38 1.65
N VAL A 348 10.31 -7.67 2.64
CA VAL A 348 11.07 -7.27 3.81
C VAL A 348 11.14 -8.46 4.77
N PRO A 349 12.35 -8.94 5.13
CA PRO A 349 12.50 -10.17 5.91
C PRO A 349 12.07 -9.98 7.36
N ASP A 350 11.53 -11.03 7.97
CA ASP A 350 11.20 -11.18 9.40
C ASP A 350 10.25 -10.13 10.00
N VAL A 351 9.56 -9.35 9.18
CA VAL A 351 8.63 -8.31 9.63
C VAL A 351 7.17 -8.71 9.45
N LEU A 352 6.31 -8.19 10.33
CA LEU A 352 4.86 -8.41 10.32
C LEU A 352 4.14 -7.35 9.48
N HIS A 353 2.82 -7.50 9.32
CA HIS A 353 1.97 -6.48 8.73
C HIS A 353 2.08 -5.14 9.48
N GLY A 354 2.23 -4.03 8.74
CA GLY A 354 2.33 -2.69 9.32
C GLY A 354 3.60 -2.45 10.15
N PHE A 355 4.68 -3.17 9.86
CA PHE A 355 5.97 -3.05 10.56
C PHE A 355 6.61 -1.67 10.48
N ASP A 356 6.14 -0.80 9.58
CA ASP A 356 6.62 0.57 9.36
C ASP A 356 5.72 1.64 10.00
N SER A 357 4.58 1.23 10.55
CA SER A 357 3.66 2.09 11.28
C SER A 357 4.02 2.15 12.76
N LEU A 358 4.37 3.34 13.26
CA LEU A 358 4.77 3.54 14.65
C LEU A 358 3.69 3.09 15.67
N PRO A 359 2.39 3.41 15.49
CA PRO A 359 1.33 2.86 16.34
C PRO A 359 1.26 1.33 16.32
N MET A 360 1.43 0.71 15.15
CA MET A 360 1.38 -0.75 15.01
C MET A 360 2.58 -1.43 15.66
N ARG A 361 3.80 -0.91 15.47
CA ARG A 361 5.01 -1.41 16.13
C ARG A 361 4.84 -1.46 17.65
N LYS A 362 4.38 -0.36 18.26
CA LYS A 362 4.17 -0.27 19.71
C LYS A 362 3.11 -1.25 20.23
N ARG A 363 2.12 -1.57 19.40
CA ARG A 363 1.02 -2.48 19.76
C ARG A 363 1.38 -3.95 19.56
N LEU A 364 2.23 -4.25 18.59
CA LEU A 364 2.51 -5.61 18.12
C LEU A 364 3.90 -6.12 18.47
N GLY A 365 4.82 -5.34 19.04
CA GLY A 365 6.22 -5.77 19.21
C GLY A 365 6.83 -5.59 20.60
N GLY A 366 7.85 -6.41 20.91
CA GLY A 366 8.84 -6.12 21.95
C GLY A 366 9.89 -5.12 21.45
N GLU A 367 10.76 -4.60 22.34
CA GLU A 367 11.76 -3.57 22.00
C GLU A 367 12.64 -3.95 20.79
N GLU A 368 13.10 -5.20 20.73
CA GLU A 368 13.93 -5.70 19.63
C GLU A 368 13.17 -5.75 18.29
N THR A 369 11.92 -6.23 18.30
CA THR A 369 11.04 -6.25 17.12
C THR A 369 10.77 -4.86 16.58
N MET A 370 10.58 -3.88 17.49
CA MET A 370 10.39 -2.48 17.10
C MET A 370 11.64 -1.91 16.44
N LYS A 371 12.82 -2.14 17.05
CA LYS A 371 14.10 -1.65 16.53
C LYS A 371 14.45 -2.26 15.17
N ASP A 372 14.25 -3.56 14.99
CA ASP A 372 14.48 -4.21 13.71
C ASP A 372 13.50 -3.70 12.63
N GLY A 373 12.22 -3.52 13.00
CA GLY A 373 11.23 -2.91 12.11
C GLY A 373 11.56 -1.46 11.73
N GLU A 374 12.12 -0.67 12.65
CA GLU A 374 12.63 0.69 12.41
C GLU A 374 13.77 0.68 11.39
N LEU A 375 14.82 -0.09 11.63
CA LEU A 375 15.98 -0.18 10.75
C LEU A 375 15.59 -0.66 9.34
N LYS A 376 14.73 -1.68 9.24
CA LYS A 376 14.23 -2.16 7.94
C LYS A 376 13.33 -1.15 7.24
N THR A 377 12.60 -0.33 7.99
CA THR A 377 11.81 0.78 7.42
C THR A 377 12.72 1.85 6.84
N GLU A 378 13.75 2.26 7.57
CA GLU A 378 14.77 3.19 7.05
C GLU A 378 15.43 2.64 5.78
N ALA A 379 15.80 1.36 5.79
CA ALA A 379 16.45 0.70 4.65
C ALA A 379 15.54 0.64 3.40
N TYR A 380 14.29 0.20 3.53
CA TYR A 380 13.40 0.13 2.36
C TYR A 380 12.96 1.53 1.89
N CYS A 381 12.75 2.49 2.80
CA CYS A 381 12.47 3.87 2.44
C CYS A 381 13.60 4.46 1.61
N LYS A 382 14.85 4.23 2.02
CA LYS A 382 16.02 4.64 1.24
C LYS A 382 15.99 4.01 -0.15
N LEU A 383 15.73 2.70 -0.24
CA LEU A 383 15.65 1.98 -1.51
C LEU A 383 14.54 2.53 -2.43
N LEU A 384 13.38 2.83 -1.85
CA LEU A 384 12.23 3.42 -2.55
C LEU A 384 12.53 4.83 -3.04
N GLY A 385 13.10 5.69 -2.21
CA GLY A 385 13.46 7.06 -2.58
C GLY A 385 14.55 7.09 -3.65
N ASP A 386 15.59 6.27 -3.54
CA ASP A 386 16.64 6.13 -4.56
C ASP A 386 16.04 5.67 -5.90
N TRP A 387 15.09 4.71 -5.86
CA TRP A 387 14.39 4.25 -7.05
C TRP A 387 13.49 5.33 -7.67
N LEU A 388 12.72 6.05 -6.86
CA LEU A 388 11.88 7.16 -7.33
C LEU A 388 12.72 8.25 -7.99
N LEU A 389 13.79 8.70 -7.34
CA LEU A 389 14.65 9.76 -7.87
C LEU A 389 15.42 9.33 -9.11
N GLY A 390 15.95 8.10 -9.12
CA GLY A 390 16.78 7.59 -10.22
C GLY A 390 15.98 7.10 -11.43
N THR A 391 14.74 6.62 -11.23
CA THR A 391 13.93 5.99 -12.29
C THR A 391 12.74 6.88 -12.65
N VAL A 392 11.88 7.17 -11.67
CA VAL A 392 10.54 7.74 -11.90
C VAL A 392 10.58 9.25 -12.11
N PHE A 393 11.39 9.95 -11.32
CA PHE A 393 11.50 11.42 -11.28
C PHE A 393 12.75 11.94 -12.00
N SER A 394 13.52 11.04 -12.63
CA SER A 394 14.66 11.42 -13.45
C SER A 394 14.20 12.28 -14.62
N SER A 395 14.99 13.30 -14.95
CA SER A 395 14.67 14.28 -16.00
C SER A 395 14.98 13.78 -17.42
N VAL A 396 15.13 12.47 -17.62
CA VAL A 396 15.54 11.93 -18.92
C VAL A 396 14.46 12.21 -19.95
N GLN A 397 14.75 13.17 -20.83
CA GLN A 397 14.02 13.45 -22.06
C GLN A 397 13.97 12.16 -22.87
N THR A 398 12.83 11.48 -22.88
CA THR A 398 12.57 10.51 -23.95
C THR A 398 12.46 11.32 -25.24
N PRO A 399 13.29 11.07 -26.27
CA PRO A 399 13.11 11.74 -27.54
C PRO A 399 11.75 11.31 -28.08
N VAL A 400 10.87 12.28 -28.29
CA VAL A 400 9.66 12.09 -29.10
C VAL A 400 10.15 11.68 -30.48
N ILE A 401 10.05 10.38 -30.79
CA ILE A 401 10.22 9.91 -32.16
C ILE A 401 9.00 10.44 -32.90
N LEU A 402 9.24 11.46 -33.74
CA LEU A 402 8.26 12.09 -34.63
C LEU A 402 7.72 11.12 -35.67
#